data_AF-A0A1R0H3H6-F1
#
_entry.id   AF-A0A1R0H3H6-F1
#
_cell.length_a   1.000
_cell.length_b   1.000
_cell.length_c   1.000
_cell.angle_alpha   90.00
_cell.angle_beta   90.00
_cell.angle_gamma   90.00
#
_symmetry.space_group_name_H-M   'P 1'
#
loop_
_entity.id
_entity.type
_entity.pdbx_description
1 polymer ?
#
loop_
_entity_poly.entity_id
_entity_poly.type
_entity_poly.pdbx_seq_one_letter_code
_entity_poly.pdbx_strand_id
1 'polypeptide(L)'
;MADFIRKGKKIVAIGKNYIDHAKEFNSSVPTTPMFFLKPTSSYVTEPHSIRLPPSTLTRDVHHEIELGIVIKSRASNVPADMAPAVIGGFVLALDLTARDLQQVAKTKGYPWTMAKGFDCFTP
;
A
#
# COMPACT_ATOMS: atom_id res chain seq x y z
N MET A 1 7.48 6.27 -18.22
CA MET A 1 6.70 5.89 -17.02
C MET A 1 5.93 4.57 -17.21
N ALA A 2 5.57 4.16 -18.43
CA ALA A 2 4.58 3.11 -18.74
C ALA A 2 4.92 1.62 -18.44
N ASP A 3 6.02 1.27 -17.77
CA ASP A 3 6.42 -0.15 -17.59
C ASP A 3 6.70 -0.55 -16.13
N PHE A 4 6.46 0.33 -15.16
CA PHE A 4 6.71 0.00 -13.75
C PHE A 4 5.77 -1.10 -13.23
N ILE A 5 4.58 -1.25 -13.82
CA ILE A 5 3.64 -2.32 -13.46
C ILE A 5 4.20 -3.70 -13.83
N ARG A 6 4.89 -3.83 -14.97
CA ARG A 6 5.46 -5.13 -15.40
C ARG A 6 6.84 -5.39 -14.79
N LYS A 7 7.66 -4.34 -14.65
CA LYS A 7 9.05 -4.45 -14.16
C LYS A 7 9.20 -4.24 -12.65
N GLY A 8 8.18 -3.69 -12.00
CA GLY A 8 8.14 -3.45 -10.57
C GLY A 8 8.38 -4.74 -9.82
N LYS A 9 9.17 -4.67 -8.74
CA LYS A 9 9.55 -5.85 -7.94
C LYS A 9 8.94 -5.86 -6.54
N LYS A 10 8.52 -4.70 -6.06
CA LYS A 10 7.90 -4.52 -4.74
C LYS A 10 7.12 -3.22 -4.70
N ILE A 11 6.14 -3.18 -3.82
CA ILE A 11 5.41 -1.98 -3.42
C ILE A 11 5.69 -1.82 -1.93
N VAL A 12 6.17 -0.63 -1.54
CA VAL A 12 6.38 -0.26 -0.13
C VAL A 12 5.33 0.77 0.21
N ALA A 13 4.50 0.48 1.20
CA ALA A 13 3.43 1.34 1.65
C ALA A 13 3.69 1.85 3.07
N ILE A 14 3.14 3.01 3.38
CA ILE A 14 3.31 3.70 4.67
C ILE A 14 1.93 3.87 5.28
N GLY A 15 1.73 3.34 6.49
CA GLY A 15 0.47 3.55 7.23
C GLY A 15 0.55 4.75 8.16
N LYS A 16 -0.62 5.36 8.44
CA LYS A 16 -0.80 6.50 9.37
C LYS A 16 -0.02 7.76 8.99
N ASN A 17 0.10 8.04 7.70
CA ASN A 17 0.82 9.22 7.19
C ASN A 17 -0.05 10.49 7.04
N TYR A 18 -1.36 10.38 7.28
CA TYR A 18 -2.28 11.51 7.39
C TYR A 18 -2.81 11.62 8.81
N ILE A 19 -2.60 12.78 9.44
CA ILE A 19 -2.92 13.03 10.85
C ILE A 19 -4.41 12.79 11.14
N ASP A 20 -5.29 13.23 10.24
CA ASP A 20 -6.73 13.11 10.46
C ASP A 20 -7.22 11.66 10.29
N HIS A 21 -6.61 10.89 9.38
CA HIS A 21 -6.87 9.45 9.27
C HIS A 21 -6.35 8.66 10.49
N ALA A 22 -5.24 9.09 11.10
CA ALA A 22 -4.77 8.48 12.36
C ALA A 22 -5.75 8.70 13.52
N LYS A 23 -6.43 9.86 13.55
CA LYS A 23 -7.46 10.18 14.54
C LYS A 23 -8.75 9.38 14.33
N GLU A 24 -9.16 9.10 13.08
CA GLU A 24 -10.34 8.29 12.76
C GLU A 24 -10.31 6.90 13.44
N PHE A 25 -9.12 6.30 13.57
CA PHE A 25 -8.92 5.00 14.22
C PHE A 25 -8.45 5.09 15.67
N ASN A 26 -8.66 6.24 16.33
CA ASN A 26 -8.30 6.51 17.73
C ASN A 26 -6.87 6.05 18.08
N SER A 27 -5.96 6.21 17.11
CA SER A 27 -4.60 5.70 17.16
C SER A 27 -3.63 6.84 17.41
N SER A 28 -2.60 6.61 18.22
CA SER A 28 -1.49 7.56 18.33
C SER A 28 -0.81 7.73 16.96
N VAL A 29 -0.48 8.99 16.63
CA VAL A 29 0.39 9.31 15.49
C VAL A 29 1.77 8.73 15.81
N PRO A 30 2.28 7.78 15.01
CA PRO A 30 3.55 7.16 15.31
C PRO A 30 4.69 8.17 15.06
N THR A 31 5.74 8.12 15.89
CA THR A 31 6.93 8.97 15.75
C THR A 31 7.82 8.53 14.59
N THR A 32 7.65 7.29 14.12
CA THR A 32 8.32 6.74 12.94
C THR A 32 7.29 6.15 11.98
N PRO A 33 7.51 6.22 10.66
CA PRO A 33 6.57 5.67 9.70
C PRO A 33 6.47 4.15 9.85
N MET A 34 5.25 3.63 9.80
CA MET A 34 5.02 2.19 9.79
C MET A 34 5.00 1.70 8.33
N PHE A 35 5.86 0.75 8.02
CA PHE A 35 5.99 0.19 6.68
C PHE A 35 5.34 -1.18 6.57
N PHE A 36 4.77 -1.46 5.40
CA PHE A 36 4.39 -2.80 4.98
C PHE A 36 4.58 -2.95 3.47
N LEU A 37 4.53 -4.20 3.00
CA LEU A 37 4.71 -4.52 1.60
C LEU A 37 3.41 -4.98 0.97
N LYS A 38 3.25 -4.66 -0.31
CA LYS A 38 2.26 -5.32 -1.17
C LYS A 38 2.99 -6.08 -2.29
N PRO A 39 2.48 -7.27 -2.69
CA PRO A 39 3.06 -8.03 -3.79
C PRO A 39 2.72 -7.36 -5.12
N THR A 40 3.56 -7.55 -6.14
CA THR A 40 3.32 -6.99 -7.48
C THR A 40 2.12 -7.62 -8.19
N SER A 41 1.67 -8.81 -7.74
CA SER A 41 0.40 -9.41 -8.18
C SER A 41 -0.84 -8.62 -7.75
N SER A 42 -0.68 -7.69 -6.79
CA SER A 42 -1.78 -6.82 -6.35
C SER A 42 -2.07 -5.67 -7.33
N TYR A 43 -1.20 -5.39 -8.30
CA TYR A 43 -1.43 -4.33 -9.27
C TYR A 43 -2.69 -4.57 -10.10
N VAL A 44 -3.46 -3.51 -10.33
CA VAL A 44 -4.52 -3.47 -11.35
C VAL A 44 -4.22 -2.31 -12.27
N THR A 45 -4.48 -2.48 -13.57
CA THR A 45 -4.34 -1.38 -14.54
C THR A 45 -5.56 -1.36 -15.44
N GLU A 46 -5.98 -0.18 -15.86
CA GLU A 46 -7.03 -0.05 -16.86
C GLU A 46 -6.69 -0.89 -18.11
N PRO A 47 -7.68 -1.58 -18.72
CA PRO A 47 -9.11 -1.57 -18.40
C PRO A 47 -9.55 -2.68 -17.42
N HIS A 48 -8.63 -3.31 -16.68
CA HIS A 48 -8.97 -4.43 -15.80
C HIS A 48 -9.72 -3.97 -14.55
N SER A 49 -10.77 -4.72 -14.18
CA SER A 49 -11.55 -4.45 -12.98
C SER A 49 -10.88 -4.96 -11.72
N ILE A 50 -11.11 -4.27 -10.61
CA ILE A 50 -10.78 -4.73 -9.26
C ILE A 50 -11.57 -6.01 -8.96
N ARG A 51 -10.88 -7.08 -8.57
CA ARG A 51 -11.51 -8.33 -8.11
C ARG A 51 -11.36 -8.46 -6.60
N LEU A 52 -12.48 -8.44 -5.90
CA LEU A 52 -12.48 -8.65 -4.45
C LEU A 52 -12.25 -10.13 -4.11
N PRO A 53 -11.61 -10.45 -2.97
CA PRO A 53 -11.50 -11.81 -2.48
C PRO A 53 -12.89 -12.43 -2.24
N PRO A 54 -13.01 -13.77 -2.26
CA PRO A 54 -14.24 -14.44 -1.90
C PRO A 54 -14.74 -14.00 -0.52
N SER A 55 -16.07 -13.91 -0.38
CA SER A 55 -16.72 -13.53 0.89
C SER A 55 -16.48 -14.51 2.04
N THR A 56 -15.95 -15.71 1.73
CA THR A 56 -15.48 -16.69 2.73
C THR A 56 -14.17 -16.28 3.39
N LEU A 57 -13.40 -15.37 2.79
CA LEU A 57 -12.14 -14.85 3.35
C LEU A 57 -12.32 -13.51 4.06
N THR A 58 -13.03 -12.57 3.44
CA THR A 58 -13.33 -11.25 4.01
C THR A 58 -14.64 -10.72 3.45
N ARG A 59 -15.36 -9.95 4.27
CA ARG A 59 -16.59 -9.26 3.84
C ARG A 59 -16.49 -7.75 4.00
N ASP A 60 -15.32 -7.25 4.40
CA ASP A 60 -15.12 -5.87 4.83
C ASP A 60 -13.88 -5.28 4.15
N VAL A 61 -14.03 -4.92 2.87
CA VAL A 61 -12.94 -4.33 2.08
C VAL A 61 -13.11 -2.82 1.99
N HIS A 62 -12.11 -2.11 2.50
CA HIS A 62 -12.03 -0.65 2.44
C HIS A 62 -11.13 -0.19 1.30
N HIS A 63 -11.42 0.99 0.76
CA HIS A 63 -10.55 1.73 -0.15
C HIS A 63 -9.83 2.85 0.62
N GLU A 64 -8.54 3.02 0.36
CA GLU A 64 -7.71 4.10 0.86
C GLU A 64 -7.04 4.74 -0.36
N ILE A 65 -7.29 6.04 -0.62
CA ILE A 65 -6.71 6.74 -1.77
C ILE A 65 -5.33 7.26 -1.39
N GLU A 66 -4.30 6.91 -2.17
CA GLU A 66 -2.92 7.21 -1.83
C GLU A 66 -2.12 7.75 -3.03
N LEU A 67 -1.11 8.59 -2.76
CA LEU A 67 -0.13 9.01 -3.74
C LEU A 67 0.98 7.95 -3.86
N GLY A 68 1.05 7.27 -5.00
CA GLY A 68 2.14 6.38 -5.34
C GLY A 68 3.34 7.14 -5.90
N ILE A 69 4.55 6.80 -5.43
CA ILE A 69 5.82 7.34 -5.94
C ILE A 69 6.57 6.23 -6.68
N VAL A 70 6.80 6.41 -7.97
CA VAL A 70 7.54 5.45 -8.79
C VAL A 70 9.03 5.75 -8.70
N ILE A 71 9.83 4.76 -8.32
CA ILE A 71 11.29 4.88 -8.22
C ILE A 71 11.94 4.40 -9.53
N LYS A 72 12.68 5.28 -10.24
CA LYS A 72 13.25 4.98 -11.57
C LYS A 72 14.60 4.27 -11.54
N SER A 73 15.36 4.40 -10.46
CA SER A 73 16.72 3.89 -10.34
C SER A 73 16.94 3.22 -8.98
N ARG A 74 17.92 2.33 -8.88
CA ARG A 74 18.30 1.73 -7.60
C ARG A 74 18.62 2.86 -6.60
N ALA A 75 17.90 2.87 -5.48
CA ALA A 75 18.05 3.82 -4.40
C ALA A 75 18.45 3.06 -3.13
N SER A 76 19.48 3.54 -2.44
CA SER A 76 19.95 2.99 -1.16
C SER A 76 20.57 4.11 -0.36
N ASN A 77 20.14 4.31 0.89
CA ASN A 77 20.63 5.37 1.79
C ASN A 77 20.69 6.76 1.11
N VAL A 78 19.66 7.09 0.33
CA VAL A 78 19.60 8.36 -0.41
C VAL A 78 19.31 9.49 0.59
N PRO A 79 20.15 10.54 0.66
CA PRO A 79 19.85 11.74 1.44
C PRO A 79 18.51 12.35 1.03
N ALA A 80 17.77 12.93 1.99
CA ALA A 80 16.40 13.39 1.74
C ALA A 80 16.31 14.47 0.66
N ASP A 81 17.28 15.39 0.62
CA ASP A 81 17.43 16.43 -0.41
C ASP A 81 17.75 15.87 -1.80
N MET A 82 18.31 14.66 -1.89
CA MET A 82 18.60 13.94 -3.14
C MET A 82 17.47 13.01 -3.58
N ALA A 83 16.40 12.84 -2.79
CA ALA A 83 15.26 12.00 -3.14
C ALA A 83 14.63 12.32 -4.52
N PRO A 84 14.47 13.59 -4.95
CA PRO A 84 13.93 13.91 -6.26
C PRO A 84 14.73 13.29 -7.42
N ALA A 85 16.04 13.07 -7.25
CA ALA A 85 16.89 12.50 -8.29
C ALA A 85 16.51 11.05 -8.65
N VAL A 86 15.93 10.29 -7.72
CA VAL A 86 15.54 8.87 -7.92
C VAL A 86 14.05 8.67 -8.21
N ILE A 87 13.24 9.74 -8.15
CA ILE A 87 11.83 9.69 -8.50
C ILE A 87 11.68 9.64 -10.03
N GLY A 88 10.92 8.65 -10.49
CA GLY A 88 10.54 8.43 -11.88
C GLY A 88 9.19 9.01 -12.27
N GLY A 89 8.35 9.31 -11.28
CA GLY A 89 7.01 9.84 -11.48
C GLY A 89 6.09 9.54 -10.30
N PHE A 90 4.82 9.87 -10.51
CA PHE A 90 3.77 9.72 -9.52
C PHE A 90 2.57 9.02 -10.15
N VAL A 91 1.82 8.29 -9.34
CA VAL A 91 0.57 7.64 -9.73
C VAL A 91 -0.45 7.80 -8.61
N LEU A 92 -1.73 7.81 -8.95
CA LEU A 92 -2.78 7.56 -7.97
C LEU A 92 -2.84 6.06 -7.73
N ALA A 93 -2.97 5.64 -6.47
CA ALA A 93 -3.15 4.23 -6.13
C ALA A 93 -4.26 4.06 -5.09
N LEU A 94 -4.87 2.89 -5.08
CA LEU A 94 -5.75 2.48 -3.99
C LEU A 94 -5.07 1.43 -3.11
N ASP A 95 -4.91 1.73 -1.82
CA ASP A 95 -4.51 0.75 -0.81
C ASP A 95 -5.75 0.00 -0.29
N LEU A 96 -6.21 -0.97 -1.08
CA LEU A 96 -7.32 -1.81 -0.66
C LEU A 96 -6.93 -2.65 0.56
N THR A 97 -7.87 -2.75 1.50
CA THR A 97 -7.64 -3.38 2.80
C THR A 97 -8.82 -4.22 3.23
N ALA A 98 -8.60 -5.50 3.52
CA ALA A 98 -9.57 -6.34 4.22
C ALA A 98 -9.50 -5.99 5.71
N ARG A 99 -10.41 -5.11 6.15
CA ARG A 99 -10.32 -4.43 7.45
C ARG A 99 -10.56 -5.39 8.61
N ASP A 100 -11.50 -6.30 8.46
CA ASP A 100 -11.76 -7.41 9.38
C ASP A 100 -10.48 -8.21 9.67
N LEU A 101 -9.76 -8.63 8.62
CA LEU A 101 -8.51 -9.37 8.74
C LEU A 101 -7.38 -8.51 9.33
N GLN A 102 -7.32 -7.22 8.99
CA GLN A 102 -6.32 -6.31 9.56
C GLN A 102 -6.51 -6.17 11.07
N GLN A 103 -7.75 -6.10 11.54
CA GLN A 103 -8.03 -5.99 12.97
C GLN A 103 -7.60 -7.25 13.71
N VAL A 104 -7.85 -8.44 13.15
CA VAL A 104 -7.34 -9.70 13.71
C VAL A 104 -5.81 -9.70 13.75
N ALA A 105 -5.15 -9.27 12.67
CA ALA A 105 -3.70 -9.21 12.61
C ALA A 105 -3.11 -8.26 13.66
N LYS A 106 -3.71 -7.08 13.85
CA LYS A 106 -3.32 -6.11 14.90
C LYS A 106 -3.48 -6.71 16.30
N THR A 107 -4.62 -7.33 16.60
CA THR A 107 -4.88 -7.90 17.93
C THR A 107 -3.94 -9.06 18.26
N LYS A 108 -3.58 -9.88 17.27
CA LYS A 108 -2.70 -11.05 17.47
C LYS A 108 -1.22 -10.77 17.22
N GLY A 109 -0.85 -9.57 16.77
CA GLY A 109 0.53 -9.25 16.38
C GLY A 109 1.01 -9.99 15.13
N TYR A 110 0.10 -10.35 14.22
CA TYR A 110 0.44 -11.04 12.98
C TYR A 110 0.82 -10.08 11.85
N PRO A 111 1.55 -10.56 10.82
CA PRO A 111 1.81 -9.79 9.62
C PRO A 111 0.52 -9.32 8.92
N TRP A 112 0.56 -8.13 8.33
CA TRP A 112 -0.57 -7.54 7.62
C TRP A 112 -0.80 -8.11 6.21
N THR A 113 0.03 -9.05 5.77
CA THR A 113 -0.02 -9.63 4.42
C THR A 113 -1.42 -10.15 4.07
N MET A 114 -2.10 -10.82 5.01
CA MET A 114 -3.45 -11.34 4.80
C MET A 114 -4.52 -10.26 4.64
N ALA A 115 -4.25 -9.03 5.07
CA ALA A 115 -5.21 -7.92 4.98
C ALA A 115 -4.90 -6.96 3.82
N LYS A 116 -3.62 -6.80 3.49
CA LYS A 116 -3.11 -5.79 2.55
C LYS A 116 -2.61 -6.38 1.22
N GLY A 117 -2.37 -7.69 1.15
CA GLY A 117 -1.58 -8.35 0.11
C GLY A 117 -2.35 -9.29 -0.81
N PHE A 118 -3.68 -9.22 -0.89
CA PHE A 118 -4.44 -9.95 -1.90
C PHE A 118 -4.07 -9.48 -3.32
N ASP A 119 -4.33 -10.32 -4.31
CA ASP A 119 -4.34 -9.88 -5.69
C ASP A 119 -5.37 -8.74 -5.86
N CYS A 120 -5.11 -7.84 -6.82
CA CYS A 120 -5.90 -6.64 -7.07
C CYS A 120 -5.97 -5.59 -5.93
N PHE A 121 -5.17 -5.70 -4.85
CA PHE A 121 -5.18 -4.74 -3.73
C PHE A 121 -4.26 -3.52 -3.86
N THR A 122 -3.68 -3.30 -5.05
CA THR A 122 -3.03 -2.04 -5.45
C THR A 122 -3.44 -1.59 -6.87
N PRO A 123 -4.70 -1.24 -7.11
CA PRO A 123 -5.11 -0.54 -8.32
C PRO A 123 -4.36 0.78 -8.50
#